data_AF-A0A1F3F548-F1
#
_entry.id   AF-A0A1F3F548-F1
#
_cell.length_a   1.000
_cell.length_b   1.000
_cell.length_c   1.000
_cell.angle_alpha   90.00
_cell.angle_beta   90.00
_cell.angle_gamma   90.00
#
_symmetry.space_group_name_H-M   'P 1'
#
loop_
_entity.id
_entity.type
_entity.pdbx_description
1 polymer ?
#
loop_
_entity_poly.entity_id
_entity_poly.type
_entity_poly.pdbx_seq_one_letter_code
_entity_poly.pdbx_strand_id
1 'polypeptide(L)'
;MHEILIRNISIASVSILNLAITIWYCWLTYKQKIKPALAMWIFFTIAVAISLTTYLESDHFSLLDNILNTTDLALTAIVSIAIYIFGDHTTRFSRFDKGCLIAVLVIVLFWFITKNHFVTHALTQGILVIAYFPVISRLWKTRENSESFLIWTGMLLAPLLSLLSSKGTLATIYSVRAIVCIAILMLLMLRVEYQRNKFVRD
;
A
#
# COMPACT_ATOMS: atom_id res chain seq x y z
N MET A 1 -18.68 9.30 -25.28
CA MET A 1 -19.33 9.98 -24.13
C MET A 1 -19.39 9.08 -22.90
N HIS A 2 -19.89 7.84 -23.01
CA HIS A 2 -19.98 6.91 -21.88
C HIS A 2 -18.61 6.53 -21.28
N GLU A 3 -17.60 6.23 -22.10
CA GLU A 3 -16.25 5.91 -21.62
C GLU A 3 -15.56 7.06 -20.87
N ILE A 4 -15.71 8.30 -21.36
CA ILE A 4 -15.18 9.50 -20.70
C ILE A 4 -15.85 9.68 -19.34
N LEU A 5 -17.17 9.47 -19.27
CA LEU A 5 -17.93 9.54 -18.03
C LEU A 5 -17.45 8.49 -17.02
N ILE A 6 -17.32 7.22 -17.44
CA ILE A 6 -16.83 6.12 -16.59
C ILE A 6 -15.43 6.43 -16.05
N ARG A 7 -14.53 6.91 -16.92
CA ARG A 7 -13.17 7.29 -16.54
C ARG A 7 -13.17 8.39 -15.48
N ASN A 8 -13.95 9.45 -15.69
CA ASN A 8 -14.02 10.57 -14.74
C ASN A 8 -14.62 10.16 -13.40
N ILE A 9 -15.66 9.32 -13.41
CA ILE A 9 -16.26 8.74 -12.19
C ILE A 9 -15.21 7.92 -11.45
N SER A 10 -14.50 7.02 -12.13
CA SER A 10 -13.44 6.20 -11.54
C SER A 10 -12.35 7.06 -10.89
N ILE A 11 -11.83 8.06 -11.61
CA ILE A 11 -10.81 9.00 -11.09
C ILE A 11 -11.30 9.72 -9.84
N ALA A 12 -12.53 10.26 -9.88
CA ALA A 12 -13.12 10.97 -8.75
C ALA A 12 -13.33 10.04 -7.55
N SER A 13 -13.89 8.84 -7.77
CA SER A 13 -14.14 7.87 -6.72
C SER A 13 -12.86 7.39 -6.05
N VAL A 14 -11.82 7.05 -6.82
CA VAL A 14 -10.52 6.64 -6.27
C VAL A 14 -9.89 7.78 -5.45
N SER A 15 -9.90 9.00 -5.98
CA SER A 15 -9.32 10.16 -5.30
C SER A 15 -10.02 10.49 -3.98
N ILE A 16 -11.36 10.52 -4.00
CA ILE A 16 -12.17 10.79 -2.81
C ILE A 16 -11.98 9.68 -1.77
N LEU A 17 -11.99 8.42 -2.21
CA LEU A 17 -11.82 7.27 -1.34
C LEU A 17 -10.44 7.27 -0.69
N ASN A 18 -9.36 7.43 -1.47
CA ASN A 18 -8.01 7.49 -0.92
C ASN A 18 -7.80 8.69 0.01
N LEU A 19 -8.42 9.84 -0.28
CA LEU A 19 -8.39 10.99 0.64
C LEU A 19 -9.10 10.67 1.96
N ALA A 20 -10.30 10.09 1.90
CA ALA A 20 -11.06 9.70 3.09
C ALA A 20 -10.32 8.65 3.93
N ILE A 21 -9.73 7.65 3.26
CA ILE A 21 -8.86 6.64 3.89
C ILE A 21 -7.69 7.32 4.59
N THR A 22 -6.98 8.21 3.91
CA THR A 22 -5.81 8.92 4.47
C THR A 22 -6.18 9.69 5.73
N ILE A 23 -7.24 10.50 5.68
CA ILE A 23 -7.71 11.29 6.82
C ILE A 23 -8.09 10.38 7.98
N TRP A 24 -8.89 9.33 7.72
CA TRP A 24 -9.36 8.42 8.75
C TRP A 24 -8.20 7.62 9.37
N TYR A 25 -7.25 7.18 8.56
CA TYR A 25 -6.07 6.44 9.01
C TYR A 25 -5.20 7.29 9.94
N CYS A 26 -4.92 8.53 9.54
CA CYS A 26 -4.17 9.48 10.34
C CYS A 26 -4.89 9.76 11.67
N TRP A 27 -6.22 9.92 11.64
CA TRP A 27 -7.03 10.10 12.84
C TRP A 27 -6.96 8.89 13.78
N LEU A 28 -7.10 7.66 13.28
CA LEU A 28 -6.99 6.45 14.08
C LEU A 28 -5.59 6.27 14.68
N THR A 29 -4.55 6.62 13.92
CA THR A 29 -3.15 6.62 14.38
C THR A 29 -2.96 7.64 15.50
N TYR A 30 -3.42 8.88 15.29
CA TYR A 30 -3.38 9.94 16.30
C TYR A 30 -4.11 9.55 17.59
N LYS A 31 -5.28 8.91 17.49
CA LYS A 31 -6.06 8.40 18.62
C LYS A 31 -5.54 7.08 19.22
N GLN A 32 -4.40 6.57 18.75
CA GLN A 32 -3.81 5.30 19.20
C GLN A 32 -4.77 4.10 19.11
N LYS A 33 -5.70 4.14 18.15
CA LYS A 33 -6.67 3.05 17.93
C LYS A 33 -6.09 1.93 17.06
N ILE A 34 -5.02 2.22 16.33
CA ILE A 34 -4.26 1.28 15.51
C ILE A 34 -2.77 1.45 15.82
N LYS A 35 -1.98 0.39 15.60
CA LYS A 35 -0.54 0.35 15.87
C LYS A 35 0.24 -0.07 14.62
N PRO A 36 0.14 0.71 13.54
CA PRO A 36 0.56 0.25 12.23
C PRO A 36 2.07 0.15 12.08
N ALA A 37 2.51 -0.68 11.14
CA ALA A 37 3.93 -0.88 10.88
C ALA A 37 4.52 0.27 10.06
N LEU A 38 5.28 1.18 10.69
CA LEU A 38 5.91 2.31 9.99
C LEU A 38 6.75 1.85 8.79
N ALA A 39 7.48 0.74 8.95
CA ALA A 39 8.32 0.17 7.90
C ALA A 39 7.53 -0.16 6.62
N MET A 40 6.33 -0.76 6.74
CA MET A 40 5.47 -1.07 5.59
C MET A 40 5.13 0.19 4.79
N TRP A 41 4.70 1.24 5.49
CA TRP A 41 4.27 2.49 4.86
C TRP A 41 5.43 3.24 4.17
N ILE A 42 6.63 3.18 4.75
CA ILE A 42 7.84 3.72 4.12
C ILE A 42 8.19 2.92 2.86
N PHE A 43 8.15 1.59 2.92
CA PHE A 43 8.45 0.74 1.76
C PHE A 43 7.44 0.94 0.64
N PHE A 44 6.14 1.09 0.97
CA PHE A 44 5.14 1.49 -0.01
C PHE A 44 5.48 2.86 -0.60
N THR A 45 5.78 3.87 0.20
CA THR A 45 6.09 5.22 -0.31
C THR A 45 7.23 5.20 -1.32
N ILE A 46 8.33 4.50 -1.02
CA ILE A 46 9.48 4.37 -1.93
C ILE A 46 9.06 3.66 -3.23
N ALA A 47 8.38 2.52 -3.12
CA ALA A 47 8.03 1.72 -4.27
C ALA A 47 6.97 2.38 -5.16
N VAL A 48 5.96 3.01 -4.57
CA VAL A 48 4.90 3.73 -5.27
C VAL A 48 5.49 4.93 -6.03
N ALA A 49 6.47 5.63 -5.45
CA ALA A 49 7.19 6.70 -6.13
C ALA A 49 7.94 6.19 -7.38
N ILE A 50 8.74 5.13 -7.23
CA ILE A 50 9.47 4.50 -8.36
C ILE A 50 8.49 3.99 -9.42
N SER A 51 7.40 3.36 -9.00
CA SER A 51 6.34 2.85 -9.89
C SER A 51 5.75 3.98 -10.74
N LEU A 52 5.45 5.12 -10.10
CA LEU A 52 4.87 6.27 -10.78
C LEU A 52 5.85 6.91 -11.76
N THR A 53 7.11 7.12 -11.34
CA THR A 53 8.14 7.68 -12.23
C THR A 53 8.32 6.82 -13.47
N THR A 54 8.41 5.49 -13.30
CA THR A 54 8.59 4.57 -14.41
C THR A 54 7.36 4.53 -15.33
N TYR A 55 6.16 4.64 -14.74
CA TYR A 55 4.92 4.72 -15.50
C TYR A 55 4.88 5.98 -16.39
N LEU A 56 5.22 7.15 -15.84
CA LEU A 56 5.24 8.41 -16.59
C LEU A 56 6.30 8.41 -17.71
N GLU A 57 7.42 7.73 -17.51
CA GLU A 57 8.49 7.60 -18.50
C GLU A 57 8.20 6.56 -19.60
N SER A 58 7.25 5.65 -19.39
CA SER A 58 7.03 4.51 -20.30
C SER A 58 6.37 4.86 -21.63
N ASP A 59 5.38 5.76 -21.67
CA ASP A 59 4.52 5.94 -22.86
C ASP A 59 3.73 7.29 -22.91
N HIS A 60 4.35 8.41 -22.53
CA HIS A 60 3.69 9.74 -22.42
C HIS A 60 2.40 9.73 -21.56
N PHE A 61 2.30 8.81 -20.61
CA PHE A 61 1.15 8.74 -19.71
C PHE A 61 1.08 9.92 -18.76
N SER A 62 -0.14 10.31 -18.39
CA SER A 62 -0.38 11.33 -17.37
C SER A 62 -0.63 10.73 -15.99
N LEU A 63 -0.50 11.54 -14.94
CA LEU A 63 -0.83 11.16 -13.56
C LEU A 63 -2.27 10.64 -13.40
N LEU A 64 -3.19 11.09 -14.26
CA LEU A 64 -4.60 10.69 -14.23
C LEU A 64 -4.85 9.33 -14.88
N ASP A 65 -3.94 8.85 -15.74
CA ASP A 65 -4.07 7.55 -16.40
C ASP A 65 -3.70 6.38 -15.46
N ASN A 66 -3.02 6.68 -14.36
CA ASN A 66 -2.79 5.76 -13.23
C ASN A 66 -3.14 6.46 -11.91
N ILE A 67 -4.41 6.84 -11.79
CA ILE A 67 -4.92 7.61 -10.65
C ILE A 67 -4.68 6.92 -9.31
N LEU A 68 -4.72 5.58 -9.27
CA LEU A 68 -4.44 4.82 -8.07
C LEU A 68 -3.00 5.04 -7.62
N ASN A 69 -2.00 4.81 -8.49
CA ASN A 69 -0.60 4.99 -8.12
C ASN A 69 -0.32 6.45 -7.69
N THR A 70 -0.92 7.43 -8.36
CA THR A 70 -0.78 8.85 -8.02
C THR A 70 -1.33 9.16 -6.62
N THR A 71 -2.56 8.72 -6.33
CA THR A 71 -3.20 8.99 -5.04
C THR A 71 -2.61 8.16 -3.91
N ASP A 72 -2.14 6.94 -4.21
CA ASP A 72 -1.41 6.09 -3.29
C ASP A 72 -0.11 6.75 -2.82
N LEU A 73 0.61 7.47 -3.70
CA LEU A 73 1.85 8.15 -3.32
C LEU A 73 1.59 9.17 -2.21
N ALA A 74 0.54 9.97 -2.36
CA ALA A 74 0.11 10.93 -1.34
C ALA A 74 -0.34 10.21 -0.06
N LEU A 75 -1.18 9.18 -0.19
CA LEU A 75 -1.68 8.39 0.94
C LEU A 75 -0.53 7.78 1.74
N THR A 76 0.38 7.06 1.10
CA THR A 76 1.46 6.35 1.79
C THR A 76 2.46 7.31 2.42
N ALA A 77 2.76 8.43 1.76
CA ALA A 77 3.66 9.44 2.31
C ALA A 77 3.05 10.11 3.55
N ILE A 78 1.79 10.56 3.47
CA ILE A 78 1.09 11.23 4.57
C ILE A 78 0.92 10.26 5.75
N VAL A 79 0.51 9.02 5.50
CA VAL A 79 0.36 8.00 6.54
C VAL A 79 1.71 7.68 7.17
N SER A 80 2.79 7.55 6.40
CA SER A 80 4.15 7.34 6.94
C SER A 80 4.55 8.47 7.90
N ILE A 81 4.30 9.72 7.51
CA ILE A 81 4.58 10.90 8.34
C ILE A 81 3.72 10.87 9.61
N ALA A 82 2.42 10.58 9.49
CA ALA A 82 1.51 10.52 10.62
C ALA A 82 1.93 9.43 11.63
N ILE A 83 2.35 8.25 11.16
CA ILE A 83 2.86 7.18 12.02
C ILE A 83 4.20 7.58 12.64
N TYR A 84 5.07 8.27 11.92
CA TYR A 84 6.34 8.72 12.48
C TYR A 84 6.15 9.74 13.62
N ILE A 85 5.20 10.66 13.47
CA ILE A 85 4.93 11.71 14.46
C ILE A 85 4.06 11.20 15.61
N PHE A 86 3.00 10.46 15.31
CA PHE A 86 1.97 10.08 16.27
C PHE A 86 1.99 8.60 16.65
N GLY A 87 2.72 7.72 15.96
CA GLY A 87 2.74 6.29 16.25
C GLY A 87 3.44 5.97 17.59
N ASP A 88 2.95 4.93 18.27
CA ASP A 88 3.58 4.45 19.50
C ASP A 88 4.93 3.75 19.25
N HIS A 89 5.62 3.35 20.33
CA HIS A 89 6.92 2.68 20.23
C HIS A 89 6.87 1.34 19.46
N THR A 90 5.71 0.67 19.42
CA THR A 90 5.53 -0.59 18.71
C THR A 90 5.48 -0.37 17.20
N THR A 91 5.10 0.82 16.73
CA THR A 91 5.09 1.18 15.30
C THR A 91 6.50 1.23 14.67
N ARG A 92 7.55 1.43 15.48
CA ARG A 92 8.94 1.63 15.04
C ARG A 92 9.58 0.39 14.41
N PHE A 93 10.70 0.59 13.71
CA PHE A 93 11.42 -0.48 13.00
C PHE A 93 11.86 -1.62 13.92
N SER A 94 11.42 -2.83 13.61
CA SER A 94 11.92 -4.06 14.21
C SER A 94 13.23 -4.54 13.54
N ARG A 95 13.92 -5.52 14.13
CA ARG A 95 15.08 -6.17 13.49
C ARG A 95 14.69 -6.83 12.16
N PHE A 96 13.48 -7.36 12.07
CA PHE A 96 12.94 -7.95 10.85
C PHE A 96 12.69 -6.88 9.76
N ASP A 97 12.19 -5.72 10.16
CA ASP A 97 11.94 -4.59 9.28
C ASP A 97 13.24 -4.09 8.65
N LYS A 98 14.35 -4.09 9.41
CA LYS A 98 15.69 -3.77 8.88
C LYS A 98 16.15 -4.76 7.80
N GLY A 99 15.86 -6.05 7.98
CA GLY A 99 16.14 -7.06 6.95
C GLY A 99 15.35 -6.79 5.66
N CYS A 100 14.06 -6.44 5.79
CA CYS A 100 13.25 -6.03 4.66
C CYS A 100 13.79 -4.76 4.00
N LEU A 101 14.22 -3.77 4.78
CA LEU A 101 14.84 -2.54 4.27
C LEU A 101 16.09 -2.83 3.44
N ILE A 102 16.96 -3.74 3.88
CA ILE A 102 18.14 -4.15 3.10
C ILE A 102 17.72 -4.72 1.75
N ALA A 103 16.71 -5.60 1.72
CA ALA A 103 16.20 -6.14 0.45
C ALA A 103 15.65 -5.04 -0.46
N VAL A 104 14.88 -4.08 0.08
CA VAL A 104 14.40 -2.92 -0.68
C VAL A 104 15.57 -2.09 -1.23
N LEU A 105 16.58 -1.80 -0.42
CA LEU A 105 17.76 -1.04 -0.84
C LEU A 105 18.54 -1.75 -1.96
N VAL A 106 18.73 -3.06 -1.87
CA VAL A 106 19.39 -3.85 -2.92
C VAL A 106 18.60 -3.76 -4.23
N ILE A 107 17.27 -3.87 -4.16
CA ILE A 107 16.41 -3.73 -5.34
C ILE A 107 16.52 -2.33 -5.95
N VAL A 108 16.51 -1.27 -5.13
CA VAL A 108 16.64 0.12 -5.58
C VAL A 108 18.02 0.39 -6.21
N LEU A 109 19.10 -0.14 -5.63
CA LEU A 109 20.44 -0.03 -6.20
C LEU A 109 20.54 -0.73 -7.55
N PHE A 110 20.00 -1.94 -7.64
CA PHE A 110 19.98 -2.70 -8.89
C PHE A 110 19.14 -1.99 -9.98
N TRP A 111 18.02 -1.37 -9.60
CA TRP A 111 17.24 -0.51 -10.49
C TRP A 111 18.06 0.66 -11.04
N PHE A 112 18.74 1.39 -10.16
CA PHE A 112 19.53 2.58 -10.53
C PHE A 112 20.61 2.28 -11.59
N ILE A 113 21.17 1.06 -11.56
CA ILE A 113 22.17 0.59 -12.52
C ILE A 113 21.52 0.13 -13.83
N THR A 114 20.44 -0.66 -13.75
CA THR A 114 19.91 -1.39 -14.93
C THR A 114 19.08 -0.48 -15.84
N LYS A 115 18.32 0.47 -15.28
CA LYS A 115 17.43 1.42 -16.00
C LYS A 115 16.50 0.81 -17.07
N ASN A 116 16.33 -0.51 -17.09
CA ASN A 116 15.45 -1.20 -18.02
C ASN A 116 14.01 -1.12 -17.50
N HIS A 117 13.08 -0.62 -18.33
CA HIS A 117 11.69 -0.43 -17.93
C HIS A 117 11.02 -1.71 -17.42
N PHE A 118 11.21 -2.85 -18.09
CA PHE A 118 10.60 -4.13 -17.67
C PHE A 118 11.13 -4.60 -16.31
N VAL A 119 12.47 -4.54 -16.15
CA VAL A 119 13.14 -4.91 -14.90
C VAL A 119 12.71 -4.00 -13.76
N THR A 120 12.61 -2.69 -14.02
CA THR A 120 12.13 -1.69 -13.06
C THR A 120 10.73 -2.02 -12.55
N HIS A 121 9.81 -2.39 -13.46
CA HIS A 121 8.46 -2.77 -13.06
C HIS A 121 8.43 -4.02 -12.20
N ALA A 122 9.11 -5.08 -12.60
CA ALA A 122 9.14 -6.33 -11.84
C ALA A 122 9.69 -6.13 -10.43
N LEU A 123 10.79 -5.37 -10.32
CA LEU A 123 11.43 -5.03 -9.05
C LEU A 123 10.53 -4.18 -8.15
N THR A 124 9.84 -3.19 -8.72
CA THR A 124 8.95 -2.30 -7.96
C THR A 124 7.76 -3.06 -7.42
N GLN A 125 7.15 -3.94 -8.21
CA GLN A 125 6.10 -4.85 -7.73
C GLN A 125 6.64 -5.79 -6.64
N GLY A 126 7.88 -6.26 -6.77
CA GLY A 126 8.58 -7.03 -5.74
C GLY A 126 8.69 -6.29 -4.40
N ILE A 127 9.14 -5.02 -4.41
CA ILE A 127 9.20 -4.19 -3.20
C ILE A 127 7.80 -4.04 -2.59
N LEU A 128 6.80 -3.76 -3.42
CA LEU A 128 5.42 -3.61 -2.98
C LEU A 128 4.86 -4.88 -2.33
N VAL A 129 5.31 -6.07 -2.71
CA VAL A 129 4.95 -7.33 -2.03
C VAL A 129 5.73 -7.49 -0.73
N ILE A 130 7.05 -7.27 -0.74
CA ILE A 130 7.91 -7.33 0.45
C ILE A 130 7.42 -6.37 1.54
N ALA A 131 6.86 -5.23 1.16
CA ALA A 131 6.34 -4.22 2.07
C ALA A 131 5.23 -4.73 3.00
N TYR A 132 4.52 -5.80 2.66
CA TYR A 132 3.53 -6.43 3.55
C TYR A 132 4.18 -7.29 4.65
N PHE A 133 5.43 -7.70 4.51
CA PHE A 133 6.07 -8.61 5.46
C PHE A 133 6.23 -8.01 6.87
N PRO A 134 6.59 -6.72 7.05
CA PRO A 134 6.59 -6.08 8.36
C PRO A 134 5.26 -6.22 9.13
N VAL A 135 4.13 -5.97 8.47
CA VAL A 135 2.80 -6.09 9.11
C VAL A 135 2.45 -7.55 9.38
N ILE A 136 2.75 -8.47 8.45
CA ILE A 136 2.53 -9.92 8.65
C ILE A 136 3.35 -10.44 9.83
N SER A 137 4.63 -10.05 9.92
CA SER A 137 5.51 -10.40 11.04
C SER A 137 4.94 -9.89 12.38
N ARG A 138 4.35 -8.70 12.41
CA ARG A 138 3.71 -8.17 13.63
C ARG A 138 2.47 -8.94 14.00
N LEU A 139 1.54 -9.14 13.05
CA LEU A 139 0.33 -9.95 13.24
C LEU A 139 0.68 -11.33 13.84
N TRP A 140 1.75 -11.96 13.36
CA TRP A 140 2.20 -13.26 13.86
C TRP A 140 2.82 -13.19 15.26
N LYS A 141 3.67 -12.19 15.53
CA LYS A 141 4.41 -12.07 16.79
C LYS A 141 3.55 -11.58 17.95
N THR A 142 2.66 -10.61 17.71
CA THR A 142 1.81 -10.04 18.74
C THR A 142 0.51 -10.81 18.92
N ARG A 143 0.08 -11.60 17.91
CA ARG A 143 -1.25 -12.23 17.86
C ARG A 143 -2.40 -11.22 18.07
N GLU A 144 -2.15 -9.96 17.72
CA GLU A 144 -3.10 -8.88 17.80
C GLU A 144 -3.20 -8.20 16.44
N ASN A 145 -4.43 -7.90 16.03
CA ASN A 145 -4.65 -7.09 14.84
C ASN A 145 -4.34 -5.62 15.14
N SER A 146 -3.24 -5.12 14.61
CA SER A 146 -2.81 -3.72 14.76
C SER A 146 -3.41 -2.77 13.73
N GLU A 147 -4.22 -3.28 12.81
CA GLU A 147 -4.69 -2.62 11.59
C GLU A 147 -6.22 -2.54 11.52
N SER A 148 -6.76 -1.55 10.79
CA SER A 148 -8.21 -1.36 10.68
C SER A 148 -8.81 -2.08 9.47
N PHE A 149 -9.72 -3.03 9.68
CA PHE A 149 -10.45 -3.70 8.59
C PHE A 149 -11.19 -2.71 7.68
N LEU A 150 -11.75 -1.63 8.25
CA LEU A 150 -12.49 -0.62 7.49
C LEU A 150 -11.58 0.08 6.47
N ILE A 151 -10.39 0.49 6.93
CA ILE A 151 -9.37 1.07 6.06
C ILE A 151 -8.99 0.10 4.96
N TRP A 152 -8.62 -1.14 5.32
CA TRP A 152 -8.11 -2.12 4.35
C TRP A 152 -9.18 -2.54 3.34
N THR A 153 -10.46 -2.53 3.74
CA THR A 153 -11.60 -2.68 2.83
C THR A 153 -11.67 -1.51 1.84
N GLY A 154 -11.54 -0.27 2.33
CA GLY A 154 -11.45 0.90 1.46
C GLY A 154 -10.27 0.82 0.49
N MET A 155 -9.09 0.42 0.98
CA MET A 155 -7.90 0.23 0.15
C MET A 155 -8.03 -0.94 -0.83
N LEU A 156 -8.92 -1.90 -0.60
CA LEU A 156 -9.27 -2.95 -1.56
C LEU A 156 -10.24 -2.44 -2.64
N LEU A 157 -11.17 -1.55 -2.27
CA LEU A 157 -12.12 -0.95 -3.21
C LEU A 157 -11.45 0.02 -4.18
N ALA A 158 -10.47 0.81 -3.71
CA ALA A 158 -9.75 1.77 -4.56
C ALA A 158 -9.15 1.12 -5.84
N PRO A 159 -8.39 0.02 -5.78
CA PRO A 159 -7.86 -0.63 -6.98
C PRO A 159 -8.91 -1.33 -7.83
N LEU A 160 -10.03 -1.77 -7.24
CA LEU A 160 -11.16 -2.29 -8.04
C LEU A 160 -11.79 -1.19 -8.89
N LEU A 161 -11.93 0.01 -8.32
CA LEU A 161 -12.47 1.18 -9.01
C LEU A 161 -11.47 1.74 -10.03
N SER A 162 -10.17 1.71 -9.75
CA SER A 162 -9.14 2.24 -10.66
C SER A 162 -9.02 1.44 -11.95
N LEU A 163 -9.34 0.14 -11.95
CA LEU A 163 -9.31 -0.70 -13.16
C LEU A 163 -10.23 -0.16 -14.26
N LEU A 164 -11.25 0.62 -13.92
CA LEU A 164 -12.17 1.25 -14.88
C LEU A 164 -11.54 2.45 -15.62
N SER A 165 -10.46 3.03 -15.11
CA SER A 165 -9.76 4.18 -15.70
C SER A 165 -8.28 3.93 -16.02
N SER A 166 -7.73 2.79 -15.57
CA SER A 166 -6.32 2.42 -15.74
C SER A 166 -5.96 2.26 -17.21
N LYS A 167 -4.85 2.87 -17.64
CA LYS A 167 -4.30 2.67 -18.97
C LYS A 167 -2.93 2.02 -18.93
N GLY A 168 -2.69 1.12 -19.88
CA GLY A 168 -1.42 0.41 -20.02
C GLY A 168 -1.26 -0.73 -19.02
N THR A 169 -0.42 -1.70 -19.39
CA THR A 169 -0.17 -2.93 -18.64
C THR A 169 0.32 -2.66 -17.21
N LEU A 170 1.12 -1.59 -17.04
CA LEU A 170 1.70 -1.20 -15.77
C LEU A 170 0.64 -0.83 -14.72
N ALA A 171 -0.34 0.00 -15.09
CA ALA A 171 -1.41 0.44 -14.20
C ALA A 171 -2.32 -0.74 -13.81
N THR A 172 -2.58 -1.64 -14.75
CA THR A 172 -3.34 -2.88 -14.50
C THR A 172 -2.60 -3.79 -13.52
N ILE A 173 -1.31 -4.10 -13.75
CA ILE A 173 -0.51 -4.93 -12.85
C ILE A 173 -0.49 -4.32 -11.44
N TYR A 174 -0.24 -3.01 -11.34
CA TYR A 174 -0.19 -2.31 -10.07
C TYR A 174 -1.49 -2.47 -9.25
N SER A 175 -2.65 -2.35 -9.93
CA SER A 175 -3.98 -2.48 -9.34
C SER A 175 -4.31 -3.94 -8.95
N VAL A 176 -4.09 -4.89 -9.86
CA VAL A 176 -4.35 -6.32 -9.61
C VAL A 176 -3.47 -6.85 -8.47
N ARG A 177 -2.19 -6.46 -8.44
CA ARG A 177 -1.29 -6.80 -7.33
C ARG A 177 -1.79 -6.25 -6.00
N ALA A 178 -2.31 -5.02 -5.97
CA ALA A 178 -2.89 -4.45 -4.75
C ALA A 178 -4.06 -5.30 -4.25
N ILE A 179 -4.99 -5.67 -5.14
CA ILE A 179 -6.16 -6.48 -4.82
C ILE A 179 -5.75 -7.80 -4.16
N VAL A 180 -4.82 -8.52 -4.77
CA VAL A 180 -4.35 -9.83 -4.27
C VAL A 180 -3.66 -9.67 -2.91
N CYS A 181 -2.71 -8.75 -2.77
CA CYS A 181 -1.97 -8.57 -1.53
C CYS A 181 -2.85 -8.09 -0.37
N ILE A 182 -3.78 -7.16 -0.64
CA ILE A 182 -4.71 -6.65 0.38
C ILE A 182 -5.69 -7.75 0.81
N ALA A 183 -6.24 -8.53 -0.13
CA ALA A 183 -7.11 -9.66 0.21
C ALA A 183 -6.39 -10.68 1.11
N ILE A 184 -5.14 -11.03 0.78
CA ILE A 184 -4.32 -11.93 1.62
C ILE A 184 -4.08 -11.32 3.00
N LEU A 185 -3.71 -10.05 3.09
CA LEU A 185 -3.51 -9.38 4.38
C LEU A 185 -4.79 -9.39 5.23
N MET A 186 -5.94 -9.08 4.64
CA MET A 186 -7.23 -9.10 5.34
C MET A 186 -7.59 -10.50 5.85
N LEU A 187 -7.30 -11.56 5.09
CA LEU A 187 -7.47 -12.94 5.55
C LEU A 187 -6.56 -13.26 6.75
N LEU A 188 -5.32 -12.77 6.75
CA LEU A 188 -4.40 -12.92 7.88
C LEU A 188 -4.87 -12.15 9.11
N MET A 189 -5.36 -10.92 8.94
CA MET A 189 -5.99 -10.14 10.02
C MET A 189 -7.19 -10.89 10.60
N LEU A 190 -8.05 -11.45 9.75
CA LEU A 190 -9.23 -12.21 10.17
C LEU A 190 -8.84 -13.47 10.95
N ARG A 191 -7.83 -14.19 10.49
CA ARG A 191 -7.28 -15.36 11.18
C ARG A 191 -6.83 -15.00 12.60
N VAL A 192 -6.08 -13.91 12.76
CA VAL A 192 -5.57 -13.48 14.08
C VAL A 192 -6.72 -13.09 15.00
N GLU A 193 -7.72 -12.34 14.52
CA GLU A 193 -8.88 -11.94 15.32
C GLU A 193 -9.72 -13.16 15.75
N TYR A 194 -9.90 -14.14 14.86
CA TYR A 194 -10.58 -15.40 15.18
C TYR A 194 -9.82 -16.20 16.27
N GLN A 195 -8.50 -16.32 16.14
CA GLN A 195 -7.67 -17.04 17.12
C GLN A 195 -7.70 -16.36 18.50
N ARG A 196 -7.64 -15.03 18.54
CA ARG A 196 -7.75 -14.25 19.77
C ARG A 196 -9.11 -14.46 20.44
N ASN A 197 -10.20 -14.39 19.68
CA ASN A 197 -11.55 -14.59 20.22
C ASN A 197 -11.79 -16.01 20.74
N LYS A 198 -11.16 -17.02 20.11
CA LYS A 198 -11.18 -18.38 20.63
C LYS A 198 -10.43 -18.48 21.97
N PHE A 199 -9.21 -17.94 22.04
CA PHE A 199 -8.40 -17.97 23.26
C PHE A 199 -9.03 -17.23 24.46
N VAL A 200 -9.78 -16.15 24.22
CA VAL A 200 -10.49 -15.42 25.29
C VAL A 200 -11.73 -16.16 25.81
N ARG A 201 -12.28 -17.10 25.02
CA ARG A 201 -13.47 -17.89 25.40
C ARG A 201 -13.13 -19.19 26.12
N ASP A 202 -11.91 -19.68 25.97
CA ASP A 202 -11.36 -20.86 26.67
C ASP A 202 -10.75 -20.44 28.03
#